data_AF-A0A8J4QCF5-F1
#
_entry.id   AF-A0A8J4QCF5-F1
#
_cell.length_a   1.000
_cell.length_b   1.000
_cell.length_c   1.000
_cell.angle_alpha   90.00
_cell.angle_beta   90.00
_cell.angle_gamma   90.00
#
_symmetry.space_group_name_H-M   'P 1'
#
loop_
_entity.id
_entity.type
_entity.pdbx_description
1 polymer ?
#
loop_
_entity_poly.entity_id
_entity_poly.type
_entity_poly.pdbx_seq_one_letter_code
_entity_poly.pdbx_strand_id
1 'polypeptide(L)'
;MVSYKVVWDENGNVKLECPAIGKQFAAEEISAQVLRKLVEDASKFLNDGVSKAAIIVPAYFNDSQRTATKDAVLEVGDGVFEVLSTSGDTRLGGDDFDKRIVDWLAQNFKRDEGIDLLKDKQALQRLTKTAEKAKMDLSSLTQTSISLPFITATADGPKHIDTTLTRVKFEELCSDLLDRLRGPVETALKDANLSFKDLDEVILVGGSTHIPAVQELVRKMTGKEPNVTVNPDEVVALGAAVQDGVLAGEVSYIVLLDVIPLSLGLKTLGGVMTKIIPENTTLPTSKSEGTRKKQDITITSASTLPSDEVDKMVKEAEKFAKEDKEKMDAIDTKNQADSILYQAKKQLKELGDKVPGPVKEKVEAKVKELKDAISGQSIYSQPGQLDADPASATAPRSSRSTGKTVDGDDVIEANFTDSK
;
A
#
# COMPACT_ATOMS: atom_id res chain seq x y z
N MET A 1 8.29 -9.34 1.28
CA MET A 1 8.44 -9.96 2.63
C MET A 1 8.12 -8.87 3.63
N VAL A 2 7.18 -9.08 4.54
CA VAL A 2 6.59 -8.00 5.35
C VAL A 2 7.03 -8.09 6.81
N SER A 3 7.17 -6.94 7.48
CA SER A 3 7.59 -6.85 8.90
C SER A 3 6.44 -7.16 9.89
N TYR A 4 5.19 -7.00 9.44
CA TYR A 4 3.97 -7.36 10.15
C TYR A 4 3.59 -8.83 9.95
N LYS A 5 2.73 -9.36 10.84
CA LYS A 5 2.30 -10.76 10.79
C LYS A 5 1.00 -10.86 9.99
N VAL A 6 1.07 -11.60 8.89
CA VAL A 6 -0.08 -11.98 8.06
C VAL A 6 -0.64 -13.29 8.58
N VAL A 7 -1.96 -13.36 8.76
CA VAL A 7 -2.70 -14.56 9.17
C VAL A 7 -3.86 -14.80 8.21
N TRP A 8 -4.45 -15.99 8.29
CA TRP A 8 -5.63 -16.38 7.51
C TRP A 8 -6.77 -16.65 8.49
N ASP A 9 -7.96 -16.16 8.20
CA ASP A 9 -9.16 -16.47 8.99
C ASP A 9 -9.76 -17.84 8.62
N GLU A 10 -10.84 -18.23 9.29
CA GLU A 10 -11.53 -19.52 9.07
C GLU A 10 -12.17 -19.64 7.69
N ASN A 11 -12.43 -18.51 7.02
CA ASN A 11 -12.98 -18.43 5.66
C ASN A 11 -11.88 -18.41 4.58
N GLY A 12 -10.61 -18.30 4.97
CA GLY A 12 -9.48 -18.19 4.05
C GLY A 12 -9.21 -16.77 3.56
N ASN A 13 -9.72 -15.73 4.23
CA ASN A 13 -9.35 -14.35 3.93
C ASN A 13 -8.03 -13.97 4.61
N VAL A 14 -7.30 -13.04 3.99
CA VAL A 14 -6.04 -12.51 4.54
C VAL A 14 -6.34 -11.45 5.60
N LYS A 15 -5.79 -11.62 6.81
CA LYS A 15 -5.85 -10.62 7.88
C LYS A 15 -4.45 -10.23 8.37
N LEU A 16 -4.33 -9.02 8.91
CA LEU A 16 -3.09 -8.39 9.37
C LEU A 16 -3.14 -8.22 10.89
N GLU A 17 -2.26 -8.90 11.62
CA GLU A 17 -2.23 -8.84 13.08
C GLU A 17 -1.47 -7.59 13.54
N CYS A 18 -2.11 -6.79 14.39
CA CYS A 18 -1.54 -5.62 15.06
C CYS A 18 -1.44 -5.88 16.58
N PRO A 19 -0.29 -6.39 17.08
CA PRO A 19 -0.13 -6.77 18.48
C PRO A 19 -0.30 -5.60 19.46
N ALA A 20 0.03 -4.38 19.04
CA ALA A 20 -0.03 -3.18 19.88
C ALA A 20 -1.43 -2.84 20.40
N ILE A 21 -2.48 -3.28 19.69
CA ILE A 21 -3.90 -3.12 20.07
C ILE A 21 -4.65 -4.44 20.11
N GLY A 22 -3.95 -5.58 20.02
CA GLY A 22 -4.54 -6.92 20.09
C GLY A 22 -5.59 -7.24 19.02
N LYS A 23 -5.62 -6.50 17.89
CA LYS A 23 -6.61 -6.64 16.82
C LYS A 23 -5.98 -7.22 15.54
N GLN A 24 -6.76 -8.01 14.80
CA GLN A 24 -6.50 -8.37 13.41
C GLN A 24 -7.35 -7.48 12.49
N PHE A 25 -6.75 -7.00 11.40
CA PHE A 25 -7.42 -6.14 10.42
C PHE A 25 -7.56 -6.84 9.06
N ALA A 26 -8.65 -6.57 8.35
CA ALA A 26 -8.74 -6.84 6.93
C ALA A 26 -7.82 -5.87 6.12
N ALA A 27 -7.45 -6.22 4.89
CA ALA A 27 -6.64 -5.34 4.04
C ALA A 27 -7.41 -4.07 3.65
N GLU A 28 -8.71 -4.22 3.49
CA GLU A 28 -9.73 -3.22 3.21
C GLU A 28 -9.84 -2.22 4.37
N GLU A 29 -9.80 -2.68 5.64
CA GLU A 29 -9.80 -1.81 6.82
C GLU A 29 -8.56 -0.93 6.92
N ILE A 30 -7.38 -1.44 6.54
CA ILE A 30 -6.15 -0.64 6.50
C ILE A 30 -6.21 0.36 5.35
N SER A 31 -6.72 -0.05 4.19
CA SER A 31 -6.87 0.82 3.01
C SER A 31 -7.85 1.97 3.28
N ALA A 32 -8.98 1.69 3.94
CA ALA A 32 -9.96 2.69 4.36
C ALA A 32 -9.40 3.76 5.30
N GLN A 33 -8.44 3.41 6.18
CA GLN A 33 -7.75 4.39 7.04
C GLN A 33 -6.88 5.37 6.24
N VAL A 34 -6.19 4.89 5.20
CA VAL A 34 -5.41 5.74 4.28
C VAL A 34 -6.35 6.67 3.51
N LEU A 35 -7.42 6.12 2.93
CA LEU A 35 -8.41 6.89 2.17
C LEU A 35 -9.08 7.98 3.02
N ARG A 36 -9.44 7.68 4.28
CA ARG A 36 -9.95 8.68 5.22
C ARG A 36 -8.96 9.83 5.41
N LYS A 37 -7.68 9.54 5.62
CA LYS A 37 -6.67 10.59 5.84
C LYS A 37 -6.56 11.52 4.63
N LEU A 38 -6.67 10.99 3.41
CA LEU A 38 -6.72 11.77 2.17
C LEU A 38 -7.99 12.62 2.07
N VAL A 39 -9.16 12.06 2.40
CA VAL A 39 -10.45 12.78 2.46
C VAL A 39 -10.41 13.92 3.49
N GLU A 40 -9.80 13.69 4.66
CA GLU A 40 -9.62 14.74 5.68
C GLU A 40 -8.68 15.86 5.21
N ASP A 41 -7.56 15.53 4.56
CA ASP A 41 -6.62 16.52 4.07
C ASP A 41 -7.22 17.35 2.92
N ALA A 42 -7.94 16.70 2.00
CA ALA A 42 -8.70 17.37 0.96
C ALA A 42 -9.80 18.27 1.54
N SER A 43 -10.56 17.79 2.53
CA SER A 43 -11.61 18.58 3.19
C SER A 43 -11.03 19.80 3.93
N LYS A 44 -9.87 19.67 4.58
CA LYS A 44 -9.15 20.78 5.22
C LYS A 44 -8.63 21.80 4.19
N PHE A 45 -8.14 21.33 3.04
CA PHE A 45 -7.63 22.19 1.97
C PHE A 45 -8.75 22.97 1.25
N LEU A 46 -9.87 22.30 0.96
CA LEU A 46 -11.05 22.90 0.33
C LEU A 46 -11.89 23.75 1.31
N ASN A 47 -11.72 23.52 2.62
CA ASN A 47 -12.56 24.09 3.68
C ASN A 47 -14.06 23.72 3.49
N ASP A 48 -14.32 22.51 3.00
CA ASP A 48 -15.65 21.92 2.79
C ASP A 48 -15.58 20.38 2.91
N GLY A 49 -16.72 19.70 3.02
CA GLY A 49 -16.79 18.24 3.20
C GLY A 49 -16.67 17.46 1.89
N VAL A 50 -15.64 16.62 1.76
CA VAL A 50 -15.52 15.68 0.64
C VAL A 50 -16.37 14.42 0.88
N SER A 51 -17.27 14.12 -0.05
CA SER A 51 -18.26 13.01 0.06
C SER A 51 -18.22 11.99 -1.08
N LYS A 52 -17.41 12.25 -2.12
CA LYS A 52 -17.18 11.38 -3.28
C LYS A 52 -15.69 11.41 -3.63
N ALA A 53 -15.19 10.35 -4.25
CA ALA A 53 -13.81 10.29 -4.75
C ALA A 53 -13.69 9.24 -5.85
N ALA A 54 -12.93 9.55 -6.91
CA ALA A 54 -12.42 8.56 -7.85
C ALA A 54 -11.16 7.89 -7.27
N ILE A 55 -11.14 6.56 -7.23
CA ILE A 55 -9.97 5.76 -6.79
C ILE A 55 -9.37 5.02 -7.98
N ILE A 56 -8.04 5.04 -8.09
CA ILE A 56 -7.31 4.29 -9.11
C ILE A 56 -6.94 2.91 -8.60
N VAL A 57 -7.19 1.89 -9.42
CA VAL A 57 -6.66 0.53 -9.28
C VAL A 57 -5.66 0.23 -10.41
N PRO A 58 -4.66 -0.64 -10.19
CA PRO A 58 -3.85 -1.19 -11.27
C PRO A 58 -4.74 -1.87 -12.32
N ALA A 59 -4.50 -1.61 -13.61
CA ALA A 59 -5.34 -2.09 -14.70
C ALA A 59 -5.49 -3.62 -14.73
N TYR A 60 -4.49 -4.36 -14.25
CA TYR A 60 -4.49 -5.83 -14.19
C TYR A 60 -5.05 -6.41 -12.87
N PHE A 61 -5.75 -5.62 -12.05
CA PHE A 61 -6.52 -6.17 -10.93
C PHE A 61 -7.66 -7.07 -11.44
N ASN A 62 -7.82 -8.24 -10.80
CA ASN A 62 -8.94 -9.14 -11.01
C ASN A 62 -10.22 -8.65 -10.30
N ASP A 63 -11.33 -9.37 -10.45
CA ASP A 63 -12.64 -8.91 -9.95
C ASP A 63 -12.67 -8.82 -8.41
N SER A 64 -12.00 -9.75 -7.72
CA SER A 64 -11.89 -9.72 -6.27
C SER A 64 -11.05 -8.54 -5.75
N GLN A 65 -9.92 -8.21 -6.38
CA GLN A 65 -9.10 -7.04 -6.03
C GLN A 65 -9.80 -5.71 -6.35
N ARG A 66 -10.53 -5.64 -7.47
CA ARG A 66 -11.36 -4.49 -7.83
C ARG A 66 -12.50 -4.31 -6.82
N THR A 67 -13.19 -5.40 -6.47
CA THR A 67 -14.29 -5.36 -5.49
C THR A 67 -13.79 -5.00 -4.10
N ALA A 68 -12.69 -5.57 -3.61
CA ALA A 68 -12.09 -5.17 -2.32
C ALA A 68 -11.68 -3.68 -2.27
N THR A 69 -11.33 -3.08 -3.42
CA THR A 69 -11.06 -1.64 -3.52
C THR A 69 -12.35 -0.81 -3.63
N LYS A 70 -13.40 -1.34 -4.29
CA LYS A 70 -14.73 -0.74 -4.41
C LYS A 70 -15.54 -0.78 -3.11
N ASP A 71 -15.38 -1.84 -2.32
CA ASP A 71 -15.92 -1.97 -0.97
C ASP A 71 -15.36 -0.88 -0.03
N ALA A 72 -14.29 -0.18 -0.45
CA ALA A 72 -13.84 1.06 0.18
C ALA A 72 -14.57 2.33 -0.31
N VAL A 73 -14.86 2.52 -1.62
CA VAL A 73 -15.54 3.72 -2.21
C VAL A 73 -16.28 3.46 -3.57
N LEU A 74 -17.35 4.23 -3.84
CA LEU A 74 -18.31 4.21 -4.98
C LEU A 74 -18.52 5.63 -5.58
N GLU A 75 -18.93 5.90 -6.84
CA GLU A 75 -19.08 5.16 -8.12
C GLU A 75 -19.10 6.19 -9.32
N VAL A 76 -19.27 5.79 -10.60
CA VAL A 76 -18.64 6.45 -11.78
C VAL A 76 -19.60 6.85 -12.96
N GLY A 77 -19.13 7.69 -13.91
CA GLY A 77 -19.71 8.13 -15.21
C GLY A 77 -18.64 8.42 -16.32
N ASP A 78 -18.94 9.13 -17.41
CA ASP A 78 -18.30 8.90 -18.75
C ASP A 78 -17.20 9.90 -19.26
N GLY A 79 -15.91 9.47 -19.51
CA GLY A 79 -14.75 10.29 -20.06
C GLY A 79 -13.67 9.79 -21.15
N VAL A 80 -13.55 10.34 -22.39
CA VAL A 80 -12.99 9.72 -23.65
C VAL A 80 -11.50 9.48 -23.63
N PHE A 81 -11.19 8.20 -23.47
CA PHE A 81 -10.01 7.53 -23.99
C PHE A 81 -10.45 6.09 -24.34
N GLU A 82 -9.92 5.50 -25.41
CA GLU A 82 -10.16 4.08 -25.74
C GLU A 82 -8.91 3.27 -25.37
N VAL A 83 -9.06 2.35 -24.43
CA VAL A 83 -7.97 1.44 -24.02
C VAL A 83 -7.92 0.28 -25.02
N LEU A 84 -6.94 0.29 -25.93
CA LEU A 84 -6.82 -0.75 -26.95
C LEU A 84 -6.42 -2.13 -26.38
N SER A 85 -5.65 -2.15 -25.30
CA SER A 85 -5.21 -3.36 -24.59
C SER A 85 -4.64 -3.01 -23.22
N THR A 86 -4.57 -3.98 -22.31
CA THR A 86 -3.82 -3.85 -21.06
C THR A 86 -3.16 -5.17 -20.64
N SER A 87 -1.98 -5.08 -20.03
CA SER A 87 -1.24 -6.24 -19.51
C SER A 87 -0.29 -5.79 -18.40
N GLY A 88 0.00 -6.68 -17.43
CA GLY A 88 0.87 -6.34 -16.30
C GLY A 88 1.28 -7.55 -15.46
N ASP A 89 2.11 -7.29 -14.45
CA ASP A 89 2.54 -8.28 -13.45
C ASP A 89 2.26 -7.69 -12.06
N THR A 90 1.20 -8.17 -11.40
CA THR A 90 0.78 -7.69 -10.06
C THR A 90 1.71 -8.12 -8.92
N ARG A 91 2.82 -8.80 -9.25
CA ARG A 91 3.86 -9.25 -8.31
C ARG A 91 5.25 -8.74 -8.75
N LEU A 92 5.28 -7.55 -9.34
CA LEU A 92 6.48 -6.85 -9.78
C LEU A 92 6.36 -5.35 -9.49
N GLY A 93 7.05 -4.87 -8.45
CA GLY A 93 7.04 -3.47 -8.07
C GLY A 93 8.32 -3.02 -7.36
N GLY A 94 8.31 -1.78 -6.85
CA GLY A 94 9.46 -1.18 -6.17
C GLY A 94 9.99 -2.01 -4.99
N ASP A 95 9.09 -2.68 -4.26
CA ASP A 95 9.38 -3.60 -3.16
C ASP A 95 10.23 -4.80 -3.59
N ASP A 96 10.08 -5.30 -4.82
CA ASP A 96 10.87 -6.43 -5.31
C ASP A 96 12.33 -6.02 -5.56
N PHE A 97 12.55 -4.80 -6.09
CA PHE A 97 13.88 -4.21 -6.22
C PHE A 97 14.53 -3.97 -4.85
N ASP A 98 13.76 -3.47 -3.86
CA ASP A 98 14.25 -3.31 -2.49
C ASP A 98 14.61 -4.65 -1.86
N LYS A 99 13.78 -5.67 -2.10
CA LYS A 99 14.03 -7.04 -1.64
C LYS A 99 15.36 -7.57 -2.16
N ARG A 100 15.78 -7.25 -3.40
CA ARG A 100 17.10 -7.68 -3.91
C ARG A 100 18.26 -7.08 -3.13
N ILE A 101 18.15 -5.81 -2.74
CA ILE A 101 19.15 -5.17 -1.88
C ILE A 101 19.10 -5.78 -0.47
N VAL A 102 17.92 -5.99 0.12
CA VAL A 102 17.75 -6.63 1.43
C VAL A 102 18.33 -8.04 1.46
N ASP A 103 18.02 -8.87 0.46
CA ASP A 103 18.52 -10.23 0.33
C ASP A 103 20.05 -10.24 0.20
N TRP A 104 20.62 -9.36 -0.63
CA TRP A 104 22.07 -9.22 -0.80
C TRP A 104 22.76 -8.80 0.51
N LEU A 105 22.24 -7.79 1.21
CA LEU A 105 22.76 -7.34 2.51
C LEU A 105 22.70 -8.47 3.56
N ALA A 106 21.55 -9.15 3.67
CA ALA A 106 21.35 -10.22 4.64
C ALA A 106 22.20 -11.46 4.32
N GLN A 107 22.37 -11.83 3.04
CA GLN A 107 23.24 -12.94 2.63
C GLN A 107 24.71 -12.63 2.91
N ASN A 108 25.17 -11.40 2.66
CA ASN A 108 26.53 -10.98 3.01
C ASN A 108 26.74 -11.07 4.53
N PHE A 109 25.86 -10.44 5.32
CA PHE A 109 25.95 -10.46 6.78
C PHE A 109 25.90 -11.90 7.35
N LYS A 110 25.06 -12.76 6.79
CA LYS A 110 24.97 -14.17 7.19
C LYS A 110 26.21 -14.98 6.83
N ARG A 111 26.89 -14.67 5.73
CA ARG A 111 28.18 -15.27 5.37
C ARG A 111 29.29 -14.82 6.30
N ASP A 112 29.31 -13.53 6.64
CA ASP A 112 30.44 -12.89 7.33
C ASP A 112 30.33 -13.02 8.87
N GLU A 113 29.11 -13.05 9.41
CA GLU A 113 28.80 -13.09 10.86
C GLU A 113 27.96 -14.32 11.28
N GLY A 114 27.58 -15.20 10.36
CA GLY A 114 26.79 -16.41 10.65
C GLY A 114 25.31 -16.19 10.99
N ILE A 115 24.84 -14.94 11.03
CA ILE A 115 23.52 -14.56 11.57
C ILE A 115 22.53 -14.21 10.45
N ASP A 116 21.31 -14.73 10.60
CA ASP A 116 20.23 -14.58 9.62
C ASP A 116 19.30 -13.40 9.99
N LEU A 117 19.65 -12.19 9.55
CA LEU A 117 18.90 -10.96 9.85
C LEU A 117 17.45 -10.97 9.36
N LEU A 118 17.08 -11.84 8.40
CA LEU A 118 15.71 -11.94 7.89
C LEU A 118 14.73 -12.54 8.92
N LYS A 119 15.25 -13.14 10.00
CA LYS A 119 14.45 -13.68 11.12
C LYS A 119 14.17 -12.64 12.20
N ASP A 120 14.96 -11.57 12.27
CA ASP A 120 14.78 -10.47 13.21
C ASP A 120 13.91 -9.39 12.55
N LYS A 121 12.73 -9.14 13.11
CA LYS A 121 11.77 -8.18 12.56
C LYS A 121 12.28 -6.73 12.60
N GLN A 122 13.05 -6.37 13.62
CA GLN A 122 13.61 -5.02 13.76
C GLN A 122 14.76 -4.82 12.77
N ALA A 123 15.65 -5.81 12.64
CA ALA A 123 16.71 -5.79 11.63
C ALA A 123 16.12 -5.76 10.21
N LEU A 124 15.12 -6.59 9.91
CA LEU A 124 14.43 -6.62 8.62
C LEU A 124 13.80 -5.27 8.26
N GLN A 125 13.07 -4.63 9.19
CA GLN A 125 12.46 -3.31 8.94
C GLN A 125 13.53 -2.25 8.61
N ARG A 126 14.67 -2.27 9.33
CA ARG A 126 15.78 -1.34 9.10
C ARG A 126 16.53 -1.62 7.80
N LEU A 127 16.70 -2.89 7.45
CA LEU A 127 17.23 -3.32 6.14
C LEU A 127 16.34 -2.81 5.01
N THR A 128 15.02 -3.07 5.04
CA THR A 128 14.09 -2.63 4.00
C THR A 128 14.10 -1.11 3.80
N LYS A 129 13.99 -0.33 4.88
CA LYS A 129 14.03 1.14 4.78
C LYS A 129 15.36 1.68 4.22
N THR A 130 16.46 1.00 4.49
CA THR A 130 17.78 1.41 4.01
C THR A 130 18.03 0.96 2.56
N ALA A 131 17.48 -0.20 2.19
CA ALA A 131 17.44 -0.69 0.82
C ALA A 131 16.63 0.22 -0.10
N GLU A 132 15.42 0.62 0.32
CA GLU A 132 14.58 1.60 -0.38
C GLU A 132 15.32 2.92 -0.61
N LYS A 133 15.94 3.47 0.43
CA LYS A 133 16.78 4.65 0.29
C LYS A 133 17.93 4.42 -0.69
N ALA A 134 18.63 3.29 -0.59
CA ALA A 134 19.75 2.99 -1.48
C ALA A 134 19.30 2.85 -2.94
N LYS A 135 18.13 2.25 -3.22
CA LYS A 135 17.50 2.22 -4.55
C LYS A 135 17.25 3.64 -5.07
N MET A 136 16.61 4.50 -4.27
CA MET A 136 16.34 5.90 -4.66
C MET A 136 17.63 6.70 -4.91
N ASP A 137 18.63 6.58 -4.03
CA ASP A 137 19.94 7.20 -4.20
C ASP A 137 20.54 6.75 -5.55
N LEU A 138 20.51 5.45 -5.87
CA LEU A 138 21.08 4.89 -7.10
C LEU A 138 20.35 5.27 -8.39
N SER A 139 19.09 5.70 -8.31
CA SER A 139 18.39 6.28 -9.47
C SER A 139 19.05 7.60 -9.93
N SER A 140 19.67 8.35 -9.02
CA SER A 140 20.38 9.60 -9.34
C SER A 140 21.91 9.45 -9.35
N LEU A 141 22.47 8.75 -8.37
CA LEU A 141 23.90 8.54 -8.14
C LEU A 141 24.41 7.22 -8.74
N THR A 142 25.70 7.14 -9.03
CA THR A 142 26.35 5.92 -9.52
C THR A 142 26.69 4.92 -8.42
N GLN A 143 26.71 5.36 -7.15
CA GLN A 143 26.91 4.54 -5.96
C GLN A 143 26.29 5.21 -4.72
N THR A 144 25.99 4.42 -3.68
CA THR A 144 25.55 4.90 -2.36
C THR A 144 26.21 4.09 -1.23
N SER A 145 26.35 4.71 -0.06
CA SER A 145 26.92 4.11 1.14
C SER A 145 25.81 3.66 2.09
N ILE A 146 25.73 2.35 2.32
CA ILE A 146 24.77 1.72 3.24
C ILE A 146 25.45 1.55 4.59
N SER A 147 24.97 2.27 5.60
CA SER A 147 25.44 2.20 6.99
C SER A 147 24.28 1.91 7.92
N LEU A 148 24.34 0.76 8.60
CA LEU A 148 23.36 0.27 9.56
C LEU A 148 24.07 -0.07 10.88
N PRO A 149 24.30 0.93 11.76
CA PRO A 149 24.98 0.70 13.02
C PRO A 149 24.07 -0.03 14.02
N PHE A 150 24.62 -0.93 14.83
CA PHE A 150 23.86 -1.71 15.83
C PHE A 150 22.67 -2.46 15.19
N ILE A 151 22.89 -3.15 14.05
CA ILE A 151 21.82 -3.84 13.32
C ILE A 151 21.32 -5.08 14.08
N THR A 152 22.21 -5.72 14.85
CA THR A 152 21.90 -6.81 15.78
C THR A 152 23.00 -6.88 16.85
N ALA A 153 22.86 -7.76 17.84
CA ALA A 153 23.84 -7.97 18.90
C ALA A 153 24.25 -9.45 19.03
N THR A 154 25.50 -9.68 19.41
CA THR A 154 26.13 -11.00 19.53
C THR A 154 26.83 -11.14 20.87
N ALA A 155 27.32 -12.34 21.20
CA ALA A 155 28.16 -12.55 22.38
C ALA A 155 29.43 -11.68 22.36
N ASP A 156 29.95 -11.37 21.17
CA ASP A 156 31.12 -10.51 20.95
C ASP A 156 30.77 -9.00 20.92
N GLY A 157 29.50 -8.65 21.16
CA GLY A 157 29.01 -7.27 21.18
C GLY A 157 28.10 -6.91 19.99
N PRO A 158 27.78 -5.61 19.83
CA PRO A 158 26.93 -5.14 18.73
C PRO A 158 27.60 -5.30 17.37
N LYS A 159 26.79 -5.54 16.34
CA LYS A 159 27.23 -5.68 14.95
C LYS A 159 26.62 -4.59 14.08
N HIS A 160 27.28 -4.31 12.97
CA HIS A 160 27.01 -3.20 12.06
C HIS A 160 27.07 -3.72 10.61
N ILE A 161 26.42 -3.03 9.68
CA ILE A 161 26.68 -3.20 8.24
C ILE A 161 27.15 -1.87 7.69
N ASP A 162 28.37 -1.84 7.15
CA ASP A 162 28.92 -0.69 6.43
C ASP A 162 29.44 -1.18 5.07
N THR A 163 28.76 -0.80 3.99
CA THR A 163 29.08 -1.25 2.64
C THR A 163 28.72 -0.21 1.57
N THR A 164 29.33 -0.29 0.40
CA THR A 164 28.98 0.54 -0.76
C THR A 164 28.27 -0.30 -1.81
N LEU A 165 27.10 0.15 -2.26
CA LEU A 165 26.38 -0.44 -3.38
C LEU A 165 26.53 0.47 -4.60
N THR A 166 26.93 -0.09 -5.74
CA THR A 166 27.01 0.63 -7.02
C THR A 166 25.77 0.38 -7.86
N ARG A 167 25.44 1.31 -8.76
CA ARG A 167 24.30 1.17 -9.69
C ARG A 167 24.42 -0.10 -10.53
N VAL A 168 25.62 -0.36 -11.07
CA VAL A 168 25.93 -1.57 -11.85
C VAL A 168 25.63 -2.84 -11.05
N LYS A 169 25.99 -2.89 -9.76
CA LYS A 169 25.69 -4.06 -8.92
C LYS A 169 24.20 -4.18 -8.61
N PHE A 170 23.50 -3.07 -8.38
CA PHE A 170 22.05 -3.06 -8.18
C PHE A 170 21.30 -3.55 -9.43
N GLU A 171 21.70 -3.11 -10.62
CA GLU A 171 21.11 -3.55 -11.90
C GLU A 171 21.38 -5.04 -12.16
N GLU A 172 22.56 -5.56 -11.80
CA GLU A 172 22.88 -6.99 -11.84
C GLU A 172 22.00 -7.81 -10.87
N LEU A 173 21.78 -7.34 -9.64
CA LEU A 173 20.94 -8.01 -8.63
C LEU A 173 19.45 -8.07 -9.02
N CYS A 174 19.02 -7.17 -9.92
CA CYS A 174 17.65 -6.99 -10.35
C CYS A 174 17.42 -7.37 -11.83
N SER A 175 18.40 -8.02 -12.49
CA SER A 175 18.34 -8.27 -13.93
C SER A 175 17.12 -9.09 -14.36
N ASP A 176 16.73 -10.10 -13.57
CA ASP A 176 15.53 -10.91 -13.84
C ASP A 176 14.21 -10.16 -13.58
N LEU A 177 14.20 -9.17 -12.69
CA LEU A 177 13.07 -8.26 -12.51
C LEU A 177 12.92 -7.32 -13.70
N LEU A 178 14.04 -6.80 -14.22
CA LEU A 178 14.05 -5.99 -15.44
C LEU A 178 13.63 -6.81 -16.67
N ASP A 179 14.03 -8.08 -16.76
CA ASP A 179 13.64 -8.95 -17.86
C ASP A 179 12.13 -9.28 -17.85
N ARG A 180 11.51 -9.43 -16.68
CA ARG A 180 10.05 -9.64 -16.53
C ARG A 180 9.21 -8.48 -17.10
N LEU A 181 9.74 -7.25 -17.12
CA LEU A 181 9.02 -6.07 -17.64
C LEU A 181 8.69 -6.17 -19.13
N ARG A 182 9.42 -7.00 -19.91
CA ARG A 182 9.20 -7.08 -21.37
C ARG A 182 7.89 -7.77 -21.74
N GLY A 183 7.59 -8.88 -21.08
CA GLY A 183 6.47 -9.76 -21.41
C GLY A 183 5.12 -9.03 -21.46
N PRO A 184 4.75 -8.24 -20.43
CA PRO A 184 3.51 -7.46 -20.46
C PRO A 184 3.44 -6.45 -21.60
N VAL A 185 4.53 -5.71 -21.88
CA VAL A 185 4.56 -4.70 -22.96
C VAL A 185 4.40 -5.34 -24.34
N GLU A 186 5.10 -6.46 -24.58
CA GLU A 186 4.97 -7.24 -25.82
C GLU A 186 3.58 -7.87 -25.97
N THR A 187 2.97 -8.30 -24.86
CA THR A 187 1.61 -8.88 -24.85
C THR A 187 0.55 -7.82 -25.16
N ALA A 188 0.61 -6.66 -24.51
CA ALA A 188 -0.31 -5.55 -24.77
C ALA A 188 -0.26 -5.10 -26.25
N LEU A 189 0.94 -4.85 -26.80
CA LEU A 189 1.09 -4.49 -28.22
C LEU A 189 0.50 -5.54 -29.16
N LYS A 190 0.77 -6.83 -28.88
CA LYS A 190 0.23 -7.94 -29.68
C LYS A 190 -1.29 -8.00 -29.62
N ASP A 191 -1.89 -7.80 -28.45
CA ASP A 191 -3.34 -7.86 -28.26
C ASP A 191 -4.05 -6.65 -28.88
N ALA A 192 -3.43 -5.47 -28.86
CA ALA A 192 -3.84 -4.30 -29.64
C ALA A 192 -3.60 -4.44 -31.16
N ASN A 193 -2.93 -5.51 -31.60
CA ASN A 193 -2.48 -5.72 -32.98
C ASN A 193 -1.60 -4.56 -33.52
N LEU A 194 -0.72 -4.03 -32.66
CA LEU A 194 0.24 -2.97 -32.93
C LEU A 194 1.69 -3.46 -32.83
N SER A 195 2.62 -2.68 -33.39
CA SER A 195 4.06 -2.83 -33.16
C SER A 195 4.63 -1.60 -32.42
N PHE A 196 5.85 -1.71 -31.90
CA PHE A 196 6.57 -0.59 -31.28
C PHE A 196 6.70 0.66 -32.18
N LYS A 197 6.57 0.51 -33.51
CA LYS A 197 6.62 1.63 -34.46
C LYS A 197 5.32 2.42 -34.55
N ASP A 198 4.21 1.79 -34.19
CA ASP A 198 2.85 2.34 -34.29
C ASP A 198 2.46 3.10 -33.00
N LEU A 199 3.32 3.05 -31.97
CA LEU A 199 3.26 3.96 -30.83
C LEU A 199 3.63 5.38 -31.30
N ASP A 200 2.93 6.40 -30.82
CA ASP A 200 3.32 7.81 -31.01
C ASP A 200 4.23 8.29 -29.87
N GLU A 201 3.79 8.10 -28.63
CA GLU A 201 4.52 8.49 -27.41
C GLU A 201 4.61 7.33 -26.42
N VAL A 202 5.51 7.46 -25.44
CA VAL A 202 5.69 6.50 -24.35
C VAL A 202 5.70 7.30 -23.05
N ILE A 203 4.75 7.03 -22.15
CA ILE A 203 4.64 7.72 -20.86
C ILE A 203 5.09 6.76 -19.76
N LEU A 204 5.96 7.23 -18.87
CA LEU A 204 6.38 6.49 -17.67
C LEU A 204 5.65 7.02 -16.44
N VAL A 205 5.16 6.12 -15.60
CA VAL A 205 4.30 6.42 -14.46
C VAL A 205 4.72 5.61 -13.23
N GLY A 206 4.72 6.24 -12.06
CA GLY A 206 5.12 5.66 -10.77
C GLY A 206 6.62 5.67 -10.52
N GLY A 207 7.03 6.02 -9.31
CA GLY A 207 8.43 6.30 -8.96
C GLY A 207 9.48 5.20 -9.22
N SER A 208 9.09 3.94 -9.41
CA SER A 208 10.05 2.89 -9.84
C SER A 208 10.57 3.11 -11.28
N THR A 209 9.87 3.91 -12.09
CA THR A 209 10.33 4.33 -13.43
C THR A 209 11.46 5.36 -13.41
N HIS A 210 11.82 5.91 -12.23
CA HIS A 210 13.06 6.69 -12.07
C HIS A 210 14.34 5.84 -12.15
N ILE A 211 14.24 4.50 -12.04
CA ILE A 211 15.40 3.61 -12.17
C ILE A 211 15.95 3.70 -13.61
N PRO A 212 17.22 4.10 -13.82
CA PRO A 212 17.77 4.30 -15.17
C PRO A 212 17.68 3.06 -16.07
N ALA A 213 17.90 1.86 -15.53
CA ALA A 213 17.76 0.62 -16.28
C ALA A 213 16.32 0.34 -16.78
N VAL A 214 15.29 0.80 -16.07
CA VAL A 214 13.89 0.69 -16.51
C VAL A 214 13.64 1.63 -17.69
N GLN A 215 14.11 2.88 -17.59
CA GLN A 215 14.00 3.84 -18.70
C GLN A 215 14.77 3.38 -19.94
N GLU A 216 15.98 2.88 -19.75
CA GLU A 216 16.85 2.37 -20.80
C GLU A 216 16.28 1.10 -21.47
N LEU A 217 15.64 0.22 -20.70
CA LEU A 217 14.90 -0.91 -21.24
C LEU A 217 13.76 -0.44 -22.16
N VAL A 218 12.96 0.52 -21.70
CA VAL A 218 11.83 1.06 -22.47
C VAL A 218 12.31 1.78 -23.73
N ARG A 219 13.39 2.56 -23.67
CA ARG A 219 14.05 3.16 -24.86
C ARG A 219 14.49 2.09 -25.86
N LYS A 220 15.14 1.01 -25.39
CA LYS A 220 15.60 -0.11 -26.23
C LYS A 220 14.47 -0.87 -26.90
N MET A 221 13.34 -1.06 -26.21
CA MET A 221 12.17 -1.76 -26.76
C MET A 221 11.40 -0.90 -27.77
N THR A 222 11.12 0.35 -27.41
CA THR A 222 10.23 1.25 -28.18
C THR A 222 10.96 2.05 -29.26
N GLY A 223 12.28 2.24 -29.13
CA GLY A 223 13.05 3.17 -29.94
C GLY A 223 12.75 4.65 -29.65
N LYS A 224 12.01 4.95 -28.57
CA LYS A 224 11.52 6.30 -28.23
C LYS A 224 12.06 6.77 -26.89
N GLU A 225 12.23 8.09 -26.79
CA GLU A 225 12.45 8.77 -25.52
C GLU A 225 11.12 8.86 -24.76
N PRO A 226 11.07 8.46 -23.48
CA PRO A 226 9.89 8.66 -22.65
C PRO A 226 9.48 10.13 -22.51
N ASN A 227 8.18 10.39 -22.57
CA ASN A 227 7.63 11.73 -22.34
C ASN A 227 7.76 12.11 -20.85
N VAL A 228 8.32 13.29 -20.61
CA VAL A 228 8.58 13.88 -19.28
C VAL A 228 7.74 15.14 -18.98
N THR A 229 6.73 15.43 -19.81
CA THR A 229 5.79 16.55 -19.58
C THR A 229 4.83 16.31 -18.43
N VAL A 230 4.63 15.05 -18.03
CA VAL A 230 3.81 14.65 -16.90
C VAL A 230 4.70 14.19 -15.73
N ASN A 231 4.31 14.55 -14.50
CA ASN A 231 4.99 14.08 -13.30
C ASN A 231 4.57 12.62 -13.02
N PRO A 232 5.48 11.64 -13.03
CA PRO A 232 5.14 10.22 -12.89
C PRO A 232 4.49 9.87 -11.55
N ASP A 233 4.69 10.67 -10.50
CA ASP A 233 4.13 10.43 -9.16
C ASP A 233 2.75 11.08 -8.94
N GLU A 234 2.39 12.09 -9.75
CA GLU A 234 1.14 12.87 -9.60
C GLU A 234 0.13 12.63 -10.72
N VAL A 235 0.58 12.25 -11.92
CA VAL A 235 -0.26 12.13 -13.14
C VAL A 235 -1.47 11.21 -12.96
N VAL A 236 -1.34 10.17 -12.13
CA VAL A 236 -2.42 9.22 -11.83
C VAL A 236 -3.53 9.88 -11.00
N ALA A 237 -3.16 10.65 -9.97
CA ALA A 237 -4.11 11.39 -9.15
C ALA A 237 -4.77 12.54 -9.93
N LEU A 238 -4.01 13.23 -10.78
CA LEU A 238 -4.53 14.24 -11.70
C LEU A 238 -5.53 13.62 -12.70
N GLY A 239 -5.24 12.45 -13.26
CA GLY A 239 -6.15 11.72 -14.13
C GLY A 239 -7.47 11.35 -13.44
N ALA A 240 -7.41 10.90 -12.18
CA ALA A 240 -8.62 10.63 -11.39
C ALA A 240 -9.44 11.90 -11.08
N ALA A 241 -8.78 13.03 -10.81
CA ALA A 241 -9.47 14.32 -10.62
C ALA A 241 -10.13 14.82 -11.92
N VAL A 242 -9.50 14.61 -13.08
CA VAL A 242 -10.12 14.89 -14.39
C VAL A 242 -11.33 13.97 -14.60
N GLN A 243 -11.20 12.68 -14.31
CA GLN A 243 -12.33 11.75 -14.40
C GLN A 243 -13.49 12.20 -13.49
N ASP A 244 -13.24 12.56 -12.23
CA ASP A 244 -14.26 13.04 -11.29
C ASP A 244 -14.97 14.31 -11.79
N GLY A 245 -14.21 15.28 -12.32
CA GLY A 245 -14.76 16.49 -12.95
C GLY A 245 -15.61 16.20 -14.20
N VAL A 246 -15.29 15.13 -14.94
CA VAL A 246 -16.14 14.61 -16.02
C VAL A 246 -17.43 14.00 -15.46
N LEU A 247 -17.36 13.25 -14.35
CA LEU A 247 -18.55 12.66 -13.70
C LEU A 247 -19.53 13.71 -13.19
N ALA A 248 -18.99 14.81 -12.67
CA ALA A 248 -19.76 15.97 -12.20
C ALA A 248 -20.37 16.78 -13.35
N GLY A 249 -19.95 16.54 -14.61
CA GLY A 249 -20.34 17.33 -15.78
C GLY A 249 -19.64 18.70 -15.86
N GLU A 250 -18.64 18.94 -15.01
CA GLU A 250 -17.83 20.17 -15.00
C GLU A 250 -16.83 20.18 -16.15
N VAL A 251 -16.30 19.00 -16.51
CA VAL A 251 -15.41 18.80 -17.65
C VAL A 251 -16.20 18.16 -18.80
N SER A 252 -16.37 18.93 -19.88
CA SER A 252 -17.09 18.49 -21.09
C SER A 252 -16.16 17.89 -22.16
N TYR A 253 -16.74 17.14 -23.10
CA TYR A 253 -16.09 16.57 -24.31
C TYR A 253 -15.20 15.33 -24.10
N ILE A 254 -15.53 14.53 -23.08
CA ILE A 254 -14.83 13.30 -22.65
C ILE A 254 -16.01 12.25 -22.42
N VAL A 255 -16.02 11.01 -22.98
CA VAL A 255 -16.79 9.72 -22.76
C VAL A 255 -15.92 8.39 -22.80
N LEU A 256 -15.65 7.67 -21.68
CA LEU A 256 -14.52 6.69 -21.47
C LEU A 256 -14.83 5.28 -21.97
N LEU A 257 -13.85 4.62 -22.59
CA LEU A 257 -13.92 3.22 -23.00
C LEU A 257 -12.71 2.43 -22.46
N ASP A 258 -12.86 1.88 -21.25
CA ASP A 258 -11.90 0.94 -20.65
C ASP A 258 -12.14 -0.50 -21.15
N VAL A 259 -11.27 -1.45 -20.82
CA VAL A 259 -11.39 -2.87 -21.19
C VAL A 259 -11.24 -3.82 -20.00
N ILE A 260 -11.82 -5.01 -20.09
CA ILE A 260 -11.61 -6.06 -19.09
C ILE A 260 -10.19 -6.68 -19.26
N PRO A 261 -9.33 -6.70 -18.23
CA PRO A 261 -7.94 -7.16 -18.36
C PRO A 261 -7.79 -8.69 -18.46
N LEU A 262 -8.82 -9.44 -18.07
CA LEU A 262 -8.81 -10.90 -17.95
C LEU A 262 -10.07 -11.48 -18.58
N SER A 263 -9.96 -12.64 -19.22
CA SER A 263 -11.12 -13.35 -19.76
C SER A 263 -12.04 -13.87 -18.66
N LEU A 264 -13.28 -13.37 -18.60
CA LEU A 264 -14.32 -13.95 -17.78
C LEU A 264 -14.88 -15.21 -18.45
N GLY A 265 -15.01 -16.30 -17.70
CA GLY A 265 -15.49 -17.58 -18.23
C GLY A 265 -16.17 -18.46 -17.19
N LEU A 266 -16.70 -19.59 -17.64
CA LEU A 266 -17.25 -20.64 -16.78
C LEU A 266 -16.53 -21.97 -16.99
N LYS A 267 -16.39 -22.74 -15.91
CA LYS A 267 -15.78 -24.07 -15.93
C LYS A 267 -16.80 -25.09 -16.42
N THR A 268 -16.53 -25.73 -17.55
CA THR A 268 -17.42 -26.75 -18.14
C THR A 268 -17.07 -28.17 -17.71
N LEU A 269 -17.95 -29.13 -18.06
CA LEU A 269 -17.71 -30.56 -17.87
C LEU A 269 -16.37 -30.97 -18.51
N GLY A 270 -15.55 -31.70 -17.75
CA GLY A 270 -14.15 -31.98 -18.11
C GLY A 270 -13.15 -30.99 -17.52
N GLY A 271 -13.60 -29.94 -16.82
CA GLY A 271 -12.73 -28.99 -16.12
C GLY A 271 -12.11 -27.91 -17.02
N VAL A 272 -12.58 -27.78 -18.25
CA VAL A 272 -12.09 -26.79 -19.22
C VAL A 272 -12.75 -25.44 -18.98
N MET A 273 -11.96 -24.37 -18.97
CA MET A 273 -12.44 -22.99 -18.91
C MET A 273 -13.01 -22.55 -20.25
N THR A 274 -14.29 -22.21 -20.29
CA THR A 274 -14.99 -21.68 -21.47
C THR A 274 -15.13 -20.17 -21.32
N LYS A 275 -14.34 -19.42 -22.10
CA LYS A 275 -14.37 -17.95 -22.12
C LYS A 275 -15.75 -17.44 -22.57
N ILE A 276 -16.39 -16.63 -21.73
CA ILE A 276 -17.69 -15.99 -21.98
C ILE A 276 -17.43 -14.61 -22.58
N ILE A 277 -16.64 -13.78 -21.88
CA ILE A 277 -16.17 -12.45 -22.29
C ILE A 277 -14.63 -12.52 -22.35
N PRO A 278 -13.99 -12.39 -23.51
CA PRO A 278 -12.52 -12.39 -23.63
C PRO A 278 -11.85 -11.18 -22.93
N GLU A 279 -10.57 -11.32 -22.57
CA GLU A 279 -9.73 -10.15 -22.22
C GLU A 279 -9.70 -9.13 -23.35
N ASN A 280 -9.43 -7.87 -22.99
CA ASN A 280 -9.46 -6.68 -23.84
C ASN A 280 -10.84 -6.37 -24.47
N THR A 281 -11.94 -6.97 -23.99
CA THR A 281 -13.30 -6.56 -24.37
C THR A 281 -13.64 -5.21 -23.70
N THR A 282 -14.08 -4.23 -24.50
CA THR A 282 -14.52 -2.89 -24.04
C THR A 282 -15.63 -2.97 -22.99
N LEU A 283 -15.55 -2.13 -21.97
CA LEU A 283 -16.51 -1.97 -20.89
C LEU A 283 -17.32 -0.66 -21.05
N PRO A 284 -18.58 -0.62 -20.58
CA PRO A 284 -19.36 -1.72 -20.01
C PRO A 284 -19.84 -2.72 -21.09
N THR A 285 -19.87 -4.01 -20.75
CA THR A 285 -20.32 -5.08 -21.66
C THR A 285 -21.22 -6.10 -20.97
N SER A 286 -21.98 -6.85 -21.76
CA SER A 286 -22.83 -7.94 -21.26
C SER A 286 -22.95 -9.04 -22.31
N LYS A 287 -23.07 -10.30 -21.87
CA LYS A 287 -23.32 -11.45 -22.74
C LYS A 287 -24.39 -12.33 -22.13
N SER A 288 -25.41 -12.65 -22.93
CA SER A 288 -26.58 -13.41 -22.51
C SER A 288 -26.68 -14.70 -23.33
N GLU A 289 -26.53 -15.85 -22.67
CA GLU A 289 -26.78 -17.16 -23.27
C GLU A 289 -28.14 -17.68 -22.78
N GLY A 290 -29.09 -17.82 -23.70
CA GLY A 290 -30.51 -17.89 -23.37
C GLY A 290 -31.02 -19.28 -23.01
N THR A 291 -31.33 -19.51 -21.73
CA THR A 291 -32.51 -20.32 -21.39
C THR A 291 -33.69 -19.36 -21.19
N ARG A 292 -34.87 -19.66 -21.75
CA ARG A 292 -36.06 -18.77 -21.67
C ARG A 292 -36.79 -18.85 -20.32
N LYS A 293 -36.04 -19.02 -19.23
CA LYS A 293 -36.55 -19.15 -17.86
C LYS A 293 -35.92 -18.07 -16.99
N LYS A 294 -36.69 -17.51 -16.07
CA LYS A 294 -36.12 -16.76 -14.95
C LYS A 294 -35.59 -17.78 -13.94
N GLN A 295 -34.31 -17.70 -13.60
CA GLN A 295 -33.67 -18.49 -12.55
C GLN A 295 -33.05 -17.51 -11.56
N ASP A 296 -33.24 -17.77 -10.26
CA ASP A 296 -32.55 -17.03 -9.21
C ASP A 296 -31.17 -17.68 -9.00
N ILE A 297 -30.10 -16.88 -9.02
CA ILE A 297 -28.72 -17.35 -8.91
C ILE A 297 -28.20 -17.01 -7.52
N THR A 298 -27.81 -18.02 -6.75
CA THR A 298 -27.14 -17.84 -5.45
C THR A 298 -25.64 -17.98 -5.64
N ILE A 299 -24.90 -16.88 -5.46
CA ILE A 299 -23.44 -16.87 -5.46
C ILE A 299 -22.97 -17.33 -4.07
N THR A 300 -22.28 -18.48 -3.99
CA THR A 300 -21.90 -19.10 -2.70
C THR A 300 -20.41 -18.99 -2.38
N SER A 301 -19.60 -18.48 -3.31
CA SER A 301 -18.13 -18.49 -3.22
C SER A 301 -17.50 -17.20 -3.78
N ALA A 302 -18.13 -16.05 -3.55
CA ALA A 302 -17.47 -14.76 -3.81
C ALA A 302 -16.43 -14.49 -2.72
N SER A 303 -15.21 -14.13 -3.09
CA SER A 303 -14.13 -13.74 -2.17
C SER A 303 -14.27 -12.27 -1.73
N THR A 304 -15.50 -11.86 -1.43
CA THR A 304 -15.89 -10.50 -1.04
C THR A 304 -16.32 -10.50 0.42
N LEU A 305 -16.13 -9.40 1.12
CA LEU A 305 -16.56 -9.29 2.51
C LEU A 305 -18.10 -9.38 2.61
N PRO A 306 -18.66 -10.16 3.54
CA PRO A 306 -20.11 -10.19 3.74
C PRO A 306 -20.57 -8.86 4.35
N SER A 307 -21.81 -8.46 4.05
CA SER A 307 -22.30 -7.10 4.35
C SER A 307 -22.30 -6.75 5.84
N ASP A 308 -22.42 -7.74 6.74
CA ASP A 308 -22.33 -7.56 8.19
C ASP A 308 -20.89 -7.29 8.66
N GLU A 309 -19.88 -7.84 7.96
CA GLU A 309 -18.47 -7.49 8.19
C GLU A 309 -18.18 -6.06 7.70
N VAL A 310 -18.69 -5.67 6.53
CA VAL A 310 -18.60 -4.28 6.03
C VAL A 310 -19.25 -3.28 7.01
N ASP A 311 -20.48 -3.56 7.47
CA ASP A 311 -21.18 -2.75 8.48
C ASP A 311 -20.41 -2.61 9.80
N LYS A 312 -19.70 -3.67 10.20
CA LYS A 312 -18.84 -3.66 11.39
C LYS A 312 -17.59 -2.81 11.15
N MET A 313 -16.95 -2.95 9.99
CA MET A 313 -15.78 -2.16 9.60
C MET A 313 -16.09 -0.67 9.59
N VAL A 314 -17.25 -0.24 9.05
CA VAL A 314 -17.69 1.16 9.07
C VAL A 314 -17.77 1.70 10.51
N LYS A 315 -18.47 0.98 11.40
CA LYS A 315 -18.63 1.38 12.82
C LYS A 315 -17.31 1.42 13.60
N GLU A 316 -16.43 0.44 13.37
CA GLU A 316 -15.11 0.42 13.99
C GLU A 316 -14.22 1.56 13.46
N ALA A 317 -14.32 1.87 12.17
CA ALA A 317 -13.63 2.99 11.59
C ALA A 317 -14.14 4.33 12.15
N GLU A 318 -15.45 4.55 12.31
CA GLU A 318 -16.00 5.74 12.98
C GLU A 318 -15.47 5.89 14.41
N LYS A 319 -15.41 4.77 15.16
CA LYS A 319 -14.83 4.74 16.51
C LYS A 319 -13.37 5.18 16.52
N PHE A 320 -12.53 4.68 15.60
CA PHE A 320 -11.13 5.09 15.52
C PHE A 320 -10.98 6.58 15.18
N ALA A 321 -11.81 7.13 14.26
CA ALA A 321 -11.80 8.56 13.96
C ALA A 321 -12.11 9.43 15.20
N LYS A 322 -13.03 8.98 16.07
CA LYS A 322 -13.32 9.64 17.34
C LYS A 322 -12.13 9.56 18.31
N GLU A 323 -11.54 8.37 18.49
CA GLU A 323 -10.38 8.18 19.37
C GLU A 323 -9.16 9.00 18.91
N ASP A 324 -8.92 9.10 17.60
CA ASP A 324 -7.80 9.86 17.05
C ASP A 324 -8.02 11.37 17.16
N LYS A 325 -9.27 11.84 17.01
CA LYS A 325 -9.64 13.22 17.34
C LYS A 325 -9.42 13.53 18.83
N GLU A 326 -9.86 12.67 19.74
CA GLU A 326 -9.66 12.85 21.18
C GLU A 326 -8.16 12.90 21.56
N LYS A 327 -7.32 12.09 20.91
CA LYS A 327 -5.84 12.15 21.06
C LYS A 327 -5.26 13.45 20.50
N MET A 328 -5.73 13.90 19.33
CA MET A 328 -5.29 15.16 18.71
C MET A 328 -5.63 16.36 19.60
N ASP A 329 -6.89 16.47 20.05
CA ASP A 329 -7.36 17.53 20.94
C ASP A 329 -6.56 17.56 22.27
N ALA A 330 -6.19 16.39 22.80
CA ALA A 330 -5.32 16.26 23.97
C ALA A 330 -3.87 16.72 23.71
N ILE A 331 -3.29 16.38 22.55
CA ILE A 331 -1.96 16.83 22.13
C ILE A 331 -1.94 18.34 21.91
N ASP A 332 -2.96 18.92 21.27
CA ASP A 332 -3.06 20.36 21.06
C ASP A 332 -3.24 21.12 22.38
N THR A 333 -4.05 20.60 23.29
CA THR A 333 -4.16 21.12 24.67
C THR A 333 -2.80 21.10 25.37
N LYS A 334 -2.02 20.02 25.23
CA LYS A 334 -0.68 19.89 25.79
C LYS A 334 0.30 20.89 25.18
N ASN A 335 0.30 21.05 23.85
CA ASN A 335 1.14 22.02 23.13
C ASN A 335 0.83 23.47 23.52
N GLN A 336 -0.45 23.81 23.66
CA GLN A 336 -0.88 25.12 24.18
C GLN A 336 -0.41 25.33 25.62
N ALA A 337 -0.56 24.33 26.48
CA ALA A 337 -0.12 24.37 27.87
C ALA A 337 1.41 24.55 27.99
N ASP A 338 2.22 23.84 27.19
CA ASP A 338 3.68 24.00 27.14
C ASP A 338 4.09 25.39 26.61
N SER A 339 3.39 25.93 25.62
CA SER A 339 3.61 27.30 25.11
C SER A 339 3.32 28.35 26.19
N ILE A 340 2.19 28.25 26.90
CA ILE A 340 1.83 29.11 28.03
C ILE A 340 2.87 28.98 29.16
N LEU A 341 3.29 27.76 29.48
CA LEU A 341 4.31 27.48 30.49
C LEU A 341 5.65 28.14 30.16
N TYR A 342 6.07 28.11 28.89
CA TYR A 342 7.27 28.78 28.40
C TYR A 342 7.14 30.31 28.50
N GLN A 343 6.02 30.88 28.05
CA GLN A 343 5.76 32.32 28.12
C GLN A 343 5.73 32.83 29.56
N ALA A 344 5.03 32.13 30.47
CA ALA A 344 4.95 32.50 31.88
C ALA A 344 6.32 32.46 32.57
N LYS A 345 7.15 31.43 32.30
CA LYS A 345 8.54 31.36 32.81
C LYS A 345 9.42 32.48 32.26
N LYS A 346 9.26 32.83 30.97
CA LYS A 346 9.98 33.94 30.34
C LYS A 346 9.61 35.27 30.98
N GLN A 347 8.31 35.55 31.13
CA GLN A 347 7.82 36.78 31.78
C GLN A 347 8.26 36.90 33.25
N LEU A 348 8.19 35.80 34.03
CA LEU A 348 8.72 35.77 35.40
C LEU A 348 10.21 36.14 35.45
N LYS A 349 11.01 35.64 34.51
CA LYS A 349 12.44 35.93 34.40
C LYS A 349 12.73 37.37 33.97
N GLU A 350 11.94 37.92 33.04
CA GLU A 350 12.10 39.29 32.52
C GLU A 350 11.62 40.37 33.52
N LEU A 351 10.56 40.08 34.27
CA LEU A 351 10.02 41.00 35.27
C LEU A 351 10.80 40.96 36.60
N GLY A 352 11.43 39.82 36.94
CA GLY A 352 12.41 39.70 38.02
C GLY A 352 11.89 40.14 39.39
N ASP A 353 12.36 41.30 39.86
CA ASP A 353 12.00 41.91 41.15
C ASP A 353 10.87 42.96 41.04
N LYS A 354 10.41 43.27 39.82
CA LYS A 354 9.27 44.18 39.58
C LYS A 354 7.91 43.53 39.88
N VAL A 355 7.88 42.21 40.09
CA VAL A 355 6.69 41.46 40.49
C VAL A 355 6.61 41.44 42.02
N PRO A 356 5.52 41.94 42.64
CA PRO A 356 5.34 41.83 44.10
C PRO A 356 5.42 40.36 44.55
N GLY A 357 6.14 40.08 45.64
CA GLY A 357 6.35 38.71 46.17
C GLY A 357 5.08 37.83 46.22
N PRO A 358 3.96 38.31 46.81
CA PRO A 358 2.71 37.54 46.88
C PRO A 358 2.06 37.23 45.52
N VAL A 359 2.44 37.92 44.45
CA VAL A 359 2.02 37.63 43.07
C VAL A 359 2.99 36.64 42.43
N LYS A 360 4.30 36.85 42.63
CA LYS A 360 5.36 35.97 42.12
C LYS A 360 5.19 34.52 42.60
N GLU A 361 4.99 34.33 43.90
CA GLU A 361 4.75 33.01 44.51
C GLU A 361 3.50 32.32 43.92
N LYS A 362 2.41 33.06 43.68
CA LYS A 362 1.19 32.51 43.06
C LYS A 362 1.41 32.07 41.62
N VAL A 363 2.14 32.85 40.82
CA VAL A 363 2.44 32.49 39.42
C VAL A 363 3.41 31.31 39.39
N GLU A 364 4.44 31.28 40.23
CA GLU A 364 5.38 30.15 40.33
C GLU A 364 4.68 28.85 40.76
N ALA A 365 3.76 28.91 41.72
CA ALA A 365 2.92 27.77 42.10
C ALA A 365 2.06 27.26 40.93
N LYS A 366 1.40 28.15 40.18
CA LYS A 366 0.58 27.78 39.01
C LYS A 366 1.41 27.27 37.84
N VAL A 367 2.62 27.80 37.62
CA VAL A 367 3.60 27.30 36.64
C VAL A 367 4.07 25.90 37.01
N LYS A 368 4.26 25.60 38.30
CA LYS A 368 4.58 24.25 38.77
C LYS A 368 3.41 23.28 38.55
N GLU A 369 2.22 23.64 38.99
CA GLU A 369 0.98 22.86 38.83
C GLU A 369 0.73 22.49 37.35
N LEU A 370 0.87 23.47 36.44
CA LEU A 370 0.74 23.25 34.99
C LEU A 370 1.82 22.30 34.43
N LYS A 371 3.08 22.47 34.85
CA LYS A 371 4.19 21.60 34.43
C LYS A 371 3.96 20.15 34.88
N ASP A 372 3.54 19.97 36.13
CA ASP A 372 3.34 18.65 36.71
C ASP A 372 2.18 17.93 35.99
N ALA A 373 1.08 18.65 35.68
CA ALA A 373 -0.04 18.13 34.88
C ALA A 373 0.36 17.71 33.45
N ILE A 374 1.15 18.51 32.73
CA ILE A 374 1.69 18.20 31.39
C ILE A 374 2.54 16.92 31.43
N SER A 375 3.34 16.74 32.50
CA SER A 375 4.24 15.60 32.65
C SER A 375 3.55 14.29 33.00
N GLY A 376 2.40 14.34 33.69
CA GLY A 376 1.60 13.16 34.03
C GLY A 376 0.86 12.53 32.84
N GLN A 377 0.65 13.28 31.75
CA GLN A 377 0.03 12.77 30.53
C GLN A 377 1.09 12.16 29.58
N SER A 378 1.39 10.88 29.79
CA SER A 378 2.07 10.05 28.79
C SER A 378 1.06 9.57 27.74
N ILE A 379 0.97 10.30 26.63
CA ILE A 379 0.04 10.02 25.52
C ILE A 379 0.52 8.84 24.66
N TYR A 380 1.78 8.42 24.84
CA TYR A 380 2.31 7.18 24.31
C TYR A 380 2.62 6.21 25.45
N SER A 381 2.01 5.02 25.41
CA SER A 381 2.77 3.82 25.73
C SER A 381 3.83 3.69 24.64
N GLN A 382 5.11 3.79 25.01
CA GLN A 382 6.17 3.41 24.07
C GLN A 382 5.92 1.95 23.66
N PRO A 383 6.04 1.60 22.35
CA PRO A 383 6.00 0.21 21.94
C PRO A 383 7.02 -0.55 22.77
N GLY A 384 6.52 -1.49 23.57
CA GLY A 384 7.29 -2.12 24.62
C GLY A 384 8.61 -2.65 24.08
N GLN A 385 9.68 -2.25 24.76
CA GLN A 385 10.86 -3.07 24.93
C GLN A 385 10.36 -4.44 25.40
N LEU A 386 10.14 -5.36 24.47
CA LEU A 386 9.56 -6.67 24.77
C LEU A 386 10.58 -7.43 25.59
N ASP A 387 10.24 -7.64 26.86
CA ASP A 387 11.05 -8.40 27.79
C ASP A 387 11.41 -9.75 27.18
N ALA A 388 12.69 -10.09 27.26
CA ALA A 388 13.17 -11.40 26.86
C ALA A 388 12.70 -12.42 27.90
N ASP A 389 11.59 -13.11 27.62
CA ASP A 389 11.14 -14.23 28.44
C ASP A 389 11.84 -15.54 27.99
N PRO A 390 12.72 -16.13 28.81
CA PRO A 390 13.40 -17.36 28.47
C PRO A 390 12.50 -18.60 28.69
N ALA A 391 12.67 -19.58 27.80
CA ALA A 391 12.08 -20.93 27.83
C ALA A 391 10.64 -21.09 27.32
N SER A 392 10.53 -21.60 26.09
CA SER A 392 9.84 -22.88 25.90
C SER A 392 10.70 -23.79 25.00
N ALA A 393 10.94 -25.00 25.48
CA ALA A 393 11.74 -26.02 24.79
C ALA A 393 10.84 -27.14 24.27
N THR A 394 11.29 -27.83 23.20
CA THR A 394 10.76 -29.13 22.69
C THR A 394 9.30 -29.14 22.18
N ALA A 395 8.87 -29.94 21.19
CA ALA A 395 9.50 -30.94 20.31
C ALA A 395 8.60 -31.12 19.04
N PRO A 396 9.01 -31.85 17.99
CA PRO A 396 8.43 -31.65 16.65
C PRO A 396 7.06 -32.31 16.43
N ARG A 397 6.29 -31.79 15.47
CA ARG A 397 5.17 -32.51 14.86
C ARG A 397 5.36 -32.68 13.35
N SER A 398 4.93 -33.85 12.90
CA SER A 398 5.27 -34.49 11.63
C SER A 398 4.65 -33.84 10.40
N SER A 399 5.36 -33.95 9.28
CA SER A 399 4.88 -33.68 7.93
C SER A 399 3.57 -34.40 7.59
N ARG A 400 2.64 -33.68 6.96
CA ARG A 400 1.73 -34.27 5.97
C ARG A 400 1.66 -33.36 4.74
N SER A 401 2.09 -33.90 3.62
CA SER A 401 1.98 -33.28 2.30
C SER A 401 0.57 -33.48 1.75
N THR A 402 -0.09 -32.40 1.36
CA THR A 402 -1.11 -32.41 0.30
C THR A 402 -0.87 -31.18 -0.55
N GLY A 403 -0.34 -31.38 -1.75
CA GLY A 403 -0.19 -30.28 -2.70
C GLY A 403 -1.55 -29.81 -3.19
N LYS A 404 -1.70 -28.48 -3.30
CA LYS A 404 -2.67 -27.86 -4.20
C LYS A 404 -1.89 -26.90 -5.08
N THR A 405 -2.04 -27.08 -6.39
CA THR A 405 -1.59 -26.13 -7.40
C THR A 405 -2.40 -24.83 -7.25
N VAL A 406 -1.71 -23.70 -7.35
CA VAL A 406 -2.33 -22.36 -7.35
C VAL A 406 -2.24 -21.84 -8.78
N ASP A 407 -3.23 -22.20 -9.59
CA ASP A 407 -3.51 -21.46 -10.84
C ASP A 407 -4.38 -20.25 -10.50
N GLY A 408 -4.06 -19.12 -11.12
CA GLY A 408 -4.60 -17.79 -10.78
C GLY A 408 -5.88 -17.41 -11.50
N ASP A 409 -6.76 -18.37 -11.77
CA ASP A 409 -8.02 -18.14 -12.49
C ASP A 409 -9.19 -17.95 -11.51
N ASP A 410 -9.85 -16.80 -11.55
CA ASP A 410 -11.07 -16.52 -10.80
C ASP A 410 -12.23 -17.36 -11.36
N VAL A 411 -12.54 -18.50 -10.71
CA VAL A 411 -13.66 -19.38 -11.07
C VAL A 411 -14.79 -19.21 -10.06
N ILE A 412 -15.87 -18.54 -10.45
CA ILE A 412 -17.10 -18.47 -9.65
C ILE A 412 -17.85 -19.80 -9.77
N GLU A 413 -17.92 -20.57 -8.68
CA GLU A 413 -18.78 -21.75 -8.59
C GLU A 413 -20.25 -21.33 -8.34
N ALA A 414 -21.07 -21.40 -9.40
CA ALA A 414 -22.51 -21.15 -9.33
C ALA A 414 -23.30 -22.47 -9.35
N ASN A 415 -24.16 -22.67 -8.35
CA ASN A 415 -25.07 -23.82 -8.29
C ASN A 415 -26.44 -23.45 -8.87
N PHE A 416 -26.89 -24.14 -9.91
CA PHE A 416 -28.20 -23.95 -10.52
C PHE A 416 -29.23 -24.88 -9.88
N THR A 417 -30.19 -24.30 -9.13
CA THR A 417 -31.37 -25.03 -8.63
C THR A 417 -32.60 -24.69 -9.45
N ASP A 418 -33.09 -25.65 -10.24
CA ASP A 418 -34.36 -25.52 -10.96
C ASP A 418 -35.54 -25.58 -9.96
N SER A 419 -36.19 -24.44 -9.73
CA SER A 419 -37.54 -24.39 -9.14
C SER A 419 -38.57 -24.91 -10.16
N LYS A 420 -39.48 -25.78 -9.70
CA LYS A 420 -40.53 -26.40 -10.51
C LYS A 420 -41.78 -25.54 -10.64
#